data_AF-A0A1G9Z360-F1
#
_entry.id   AF-A0A1G9Z360-F1
#
_cell.length_a   1.000
_cell.length_b   1.000
_cell.length_c   1.000
_cell.angle_alpha   90.00
_cell.angle_beta   90.00
_cell.angle_gamma   90.00
#
_symmetry.space_group_name_H-M   'P 1'
#
loop_
_entity.id
_entity.type
_entity.pdbx_description
1 polymer ?
#
loop_
_entity_poly.entity_id
_entity_poly.type
_entity_poly.pdbx_seq_one_letter_code
_entity_poly.pdbx_strand_id
1 'polypeptide(L)'
;MKKILFRFVFLIICFFLIFTAYSAFSIWSFGKKVELIKTDVAVVLGAAAWDDVPSPVLRERVNHSIWLYENGYVDKIIFTGGKGDGDKFAESEVAKDYAIKNNVRSEDILIETKSKIT
;
A
#
# COMPACT_ATOMS: atom_id res chain seq x y z
N MET A 1 -18.43 -41.16 24.91
CA MET A 1 -17.20 -40.80 24.15
C MET A 1 -17.49 -39.94 22.92
N LYS A 2 -18.32 -40.37 21.95
CA LYS A 2 -18.63 -39.58 20.72
C LYS A 2 -19.20 -38.17 20.96
N LYS A 3 -20.10 -38.00 21.95
CA LYS A 3 -20.65 -36.67 22.33
C LYS A 3 -19.60 -35.70 22.89
N ILE A 4 -18.58 -36.23 23.59
CA ILE A 4 -17.49 -35.42 24.15
C ILE A 4 -16.55 -35.00 23.01
N LEU A 5 -16.20 -35.94 22.13
CA LEU A 5 -15.42 -35.65 20.93
C LEU A 5 -16.09 -34.58 20.05
N PHE A 6 -17.41 -34.68 19.84
CA PHE A 6 -18.17 -33.68 19.08
C PHE A 6 -18.11 -32.28 19.71
N ARG A 7 -18.21 -32.18 21.05
CA ARG A 7 -18.09 -30.91 21.78
C ARG A 7 -16.68 -30.32 21.64
N PHE A 8 -15.63 -31.14 21.71
CA PHE A 8 -14.26 -30.68 21.49
C PHE A 8 -14.02 -30.18 20.08
N VAL A 9 -14.48 -30.92 19.07
CA VAL A 9 -14.39 -30.49 17.66
C VAL A 9 -15.15 -29.18 17.44
N PHE A 10 -16.35 -29.05 18.00
CA PHE A 10 -17.13 -27.81 17.92
C PHE A 10 -16.39 -26.63 18.56
N LEU A 11 -15.81 -26.81 19.75
CA LEU A 11 -15.02 -25.75 20.41
C LEU A 11 -13.80 -25.33 19.60
N ILE A 12 -13.09 -26.28 18.97
CA ILE A 12 -11.96 -25.99 18.10
C ILE A 12 -12.42 -25.17 16.89
N ILE A 13 -13.51 -25.55 16.23
CA ILE A 13 -14.07 -24.81 15.10
C ILE A 13 -14.48 -23.40 15.54
N CYS A 14 -15.18 -23.25 16.66
CA CYS A 14 -15.54 -21.94 17.20
C CYS A 14 -14.31 -21.09 17.50
N PHE A 15 -13.25 -21.68 18.08
CA PHE A 15 -12.00 -20.97 18.33
C PHE A 15 -11.36 -20.44 17.04
N PHE A 16 -11.24 -21.27 16.00
CA PHE A 16 -10.72 -20.84 14.70
C PHE A 16 -11.60 -19.76 14.03
N LEU A 17 -12.93 -19.88 14.13
CA LEU A 17 -13.85 -18.86 13.61
C LEU A 17 -13.71 -17.53 14.34
N ILE A 18 -13.63 -17.55 15.68
CA ILE A 18 -13.42 -16.34 16.49
C ILE A 18 -12.05 -15.73 16.17
N PHE A 19 -11.00 -16.55 16.08
CA PHE A 19 -9.66 -16.09 15.78
C PHE A 19 -9.56 -15.43 14.39
N THR A 20 -10.16 -16.04 13.37
CA THR A 20 -10.19 -15.48 12.00
C THR A 20 -11.00 -14.19 11.93
N ALA A 21 -12.18 -14.14 12.57
CA ALA A 21 -12.99 -12.92 12.66
C ALA A 21 -12.26 -11.79 13.39
N TYR A 22 -11.62 -12.10 14.52
CA TYR A 22 -10.82 -11.14 15.27
C TYR A 22 -9.63 -10.61 14.45
N SER A 23 -8.93 -11.49 13.75
CA SER A 23 -7.79 -11.12 12.90
C SER A 23 -8.23 -10.22 11.75
N ALA A 24 -9.33 -10.57 11.07
CA ALA A 24 -9.91 -9.74 10.01
C ALA A 24 -10.32 -8.35 10.53
N PHE A 25 -10.98 -8.30 11.69
CA PHE A 25 -11.37 -7.03 12.31
C PHE A 25 -10.15 -6.18 12.72
N SER A 26 -9.13 -6.81 13.29
CA SER A 26 -7.89 -6.15 13.70
C SER A 26 -7.19 -5.49 12.51
N ILE A 27 -7.00 -6.24 11.41
CA ILE A 27 -6.39 -5.76 10.16
C ILE A 27 -7.19 -4.58 9.59
N TRP A 28 -8.52 -4.72 9.51
CA TRP A 28 -9.37 -3.67 8.98
C TRP A 28 -9.34 -2.39 9.84
N SER A 29 -9.30 -2.53 11.17
CA SER A 29 -9.24 -1.38 12.08
C SER A 29 -7.88 -0.69 12.02
N PHE A 30 -6.80 -1.45 11.83
CA PHE A 30 -5.44 -0.92 11.78
C PHE A 30 -5.24 -0.02 10.56
N GLY A 31 -5.82 -0.38 9.41
CA GLY A 31 -5.74 0.45 8.20
C GLY A 31 -6.34 1.86 8.32
N LYS A 32 -7.10 2.15 9.39
CA LYS A 32 -7.66 3.49 9.68
C LYS A 32 -6.76 4.35 10.56
N LYS A 33 -5.69 3.79 11.13
CA LYS A 33 -4.75 4.54 11.95
C LYS A 33 -3.76 5.24 11.03
N VAL A 34 -3.91 6.56 10.90
CA VAL A 34 -2.97 7.41 10.16
C VAL A 34 -2.49 8.49 11.13
N GLU A 35 -1.17 8.60 11.31
CA GLU A 35 -0.56 9.71 12.01
C GLU A 35 -0.29 10.83 11.01
N LEU A 36 -1.06 11.92 11.11
CA LEU A 36 -0.95 13.06 10.21
C LEU A 36 0.00 14.09 10.80
N ILE A 37 1.22 14.13 10.26
CA ILE A 37 2.26 15.07 10.65
C ILE A 37 2.64 15.86 9.41
N LYS A 38 2.70 17.19 9.52
CA LYS A 38 3.20 18.04 8.45
C LYS A 38 4.70 17.81 8.29
N THR A 39 5.14 17.49 7.07
CA THR A 39 6.54 17.25 6.75
C THR A 39 6.86 17.78 5.36
N ASP A 40 8.15 17.83 4.99
CA ASP A 40 8.57 18.41 3.72
C ASP A 40 8.22 17.50 2.52
N VAL A 41 8.22 16.18 2.72
CA VAL A 41 8.11 15.21 1.62
C VAL A 41 7.46 13.88 2.03
N ALA A 42 6.60 13.33 1.17
CA ALA A 42 6.13 11.95 1.27
C ALA A 42 7.04 11.01 0.47
N VAL A 43 7.60 9.99 1.11
CA VAL A 43 8.35 8.92 0.42
C VAL A 43 7.43 7.73 0.19
N VAL A 44 7.20 7.39 -1.07
CA VAL A 44 6.32 6.29 -1.49
C VAL A 44 7.18 5.12 -1.90
N LEU A 45 7.11 4.06 -1.11
CA LEU A 45 7.85 2.83 -1.39
C LEU A 45 7.26 2.10 -2.60
N GLY A 46 8.17 1.63 -3.45
CA GLY A 46 7.88 0.77 -4.60
C GLY A 46 7.06 -0.47 -4.25
N ALA A 47 6.30 -0.92 -5.23
CA ALA A 47 5.53 -2.15 -5.27
C ALA A 47 5.29 -2.47 -6.75
N ALA A 48 4.89 -3.69 -7.07
CA ALA A 48 4.76 -4.14 -8.46
C ALA A 48 4.02 -3.12 -9.35
N ALA A 49 4.52 -2.90 -10.56
CA ALA A 49 3.80 -2.26 -11.64
C ALA A 49 3.29 -3.32 -12.62
N TRP A 50 2.16 -3.08 -13.27
CA TRP A 50 1.63 -3.92 -14.33
C TRP A 50 1.73 -3.14 -15.63
N ASP A 51 2.81 -3.38 -16.38
CA ASP A 51 3.18 -2.62 -17.58
C ASP A 51 3.25 -1.10 -17.32
N ASP A 52 2.26 -0.34 -17.80
CA ASP A 52 2.15 1.11 -17.69
C ASP A 52 1.15 1.56 -16.62
N VAL A 53 0.62 0.64 -15.81
CA VAL A 53 -0.37 0.90 -14.77
C VAL A 53 0.13 0.44 -13.40
N PRO A 54 -0.05 1.22 -12.33
CA PRO A 54 0.32 0.75 -11.00
C PRO A 54 -0.55 -0.45 -10.60
N SER A 55 0.06 -1.46 -9.96
CA SER A 55 -0.70 -2.55 -9.33
C SER A 55 -1.64 -1.98 -8.26
N PRO A 56 -2.65 -2.74 -7.80
CA PRO A 56 -3.58 -2.27 -6.76
C PRO A 56 -2.86 -1.75 -5.51
N VAL A 57 -1.77 -2.41 -5.08
CA VAL A 57 -1.00 -1.98 -3.91
C VAL A 57 -0.25 -0.68 -4.19
N LEU A 58 0.46 -0.59 -5.33
CA LEU A 58 1.17 0.63 -5.71
C LEU A 58 0.19 1.80 -5.87
N ARG A 59 -0.97 1.57 -6.48
CA ARG A 59 -2.01 2.55 -6.71
C ARG A 59 -2.51 3.16 -5.40
N GLU A 60 -2.85 2.35 -4.41
CA GLU A 60 -3.34 2.89 -3.13
C GLU A 60 -2.25 3.67 -2.37
N ARG A 61 -0.98 3.27 -2.49
CA ARG A 61 0.13 4.06 -1.92
C ARG A 61 0.27 5.42 -2.61
N VAL A 62 0.18 5.44 -3.95
CA VAL A 62 0.24 6.69 -4.72
C VAL A 62 -0.98 7.57 -4.41
N ASN A 63 -2.19 7.01 -4.37
CA ASN A 63 -3.42 7.72 -3.97
C ASN A 63 -3.26 8.37 -2.59
N HIS A 64 -2.70 7.65 -1.61
CA HIS A 64 -2.48 8.20 -0.29
C HIS A 64 -1.47 9.37 -0.30
N SER A 65 -0.39 9.26 -1.08
CA SER A 65 0.58 10.35 -1.23
C SER A 65 0.00 11.58 -1.91
N ILE A 66 -0.86 11.39 -2.92
CA ILE A 66 -1.60 12.48 -3.58
C ILE A 66 -2.51 13.16 -2.56
N TRP A 67 -3.26 12.39 -1.77
CA TRP A 67 -4.11 12.95 -0.73
C TRP A 67 -3.32 13.77 0.30
N LEU A 68 -2.14 13.31 0.72
CA LEU A 68 -1.28 14.07 1.63
C LEU A 68 -0.81 15.40 1.01
N TYR A 69 -0.46 15.39 -0.28
CA TYR A 69 -0.03 16.57 -1.03
C TYR A 69 -1.18 17.57 -1.21
N GLU A 70 -2.35 17.11 -1.65
CA GLU A 70 -3.54 17.94 -1.87
C GLU A 70 -4.05 18.59 -0.58
N ASN A 71 -3.88 17.92 0.56
CA ASN A 71 -4.27 18.45 1.87
C ASN A 71 -3.16 19.26 2.56
N GLY A 72 -2.01 19.49 1.90
CA GLY A 72 -0.92 20.31 2.42
C GLY A 72 -0.15 19.72 3.60
N TYR A 73 -0.22 18.39 3.78
CA TYR A 73 0.59 17.67 4.77
C TYR A 73 2.04 17.50 4.29
N VAL A 74 2.25 17.48 2.98
CA VAL A 74 3.58 17.43 2.35
C VAL A 74 3.67 18.41 1.20
N ASP A 75 4.85 18.97 0.97
CA ASP A 75 5.09 19.89 -0.14
C ASP A 75 5.52 19.15 -1.42
N LYS A 76 6.09 17.94 -1.28
CA LYS A 76 6.62 17.13 -2.39
C LYS A 76 6.40 15.64 -2.20
N ILE A 77 6.56 14.86 -3.28
CA ILE A 77 6.47 13.40 -3.25
C ILE A 77 7.71 12.79 -3.91
N ILE A 78 8.29 11.77 -3.28
CA ILE A 78 9.34 10.92 -3.85
C ILE A 78 8.75 9.53 -4.10
N PHE A 79 8.72 9.09 -5.36
CA PHE A 79 8.42 7.70 -5.70
C PHE A 79 9.71 6.88 -5.80
N THR A 80 9.76 5.75 -5.12
CA THR A 80 10.88 4.81 -5.21
C THR A 80 10.46 3.53 -5.92
N GLY A 81 11.44 2.77 -6.40
CA GLY A 81 11.22 1.51 -7.10
C GLY A 81 11.83 1.57 -8.49
N GLY A 82 12.76 0.66 -8.74
CA GLY A 82 13.42 0.56 -10.03
C GLY A 82 12.64 -0.31 -11.00
N LYS A 83 13.36 -0.86 -11.95
CA LYS A 83 12.82 -1.67 -13.05
C LYS A 83 13.09 -3.15 -12.78
N GLY A 84 12.03 -3.96 -12.75
CA GLY A 84 12.14 -5.41 -12.66
C GLY A 84 12.65 -6.04 -13.97
N ASP A 85 13.17 -7.26 -13.88
CA ASP A 85 13.59 -8.01 -15.06
C ASP A 85 12.38 -8.33 -15.95
N GLY A 86 12.38 -7.78 -17.16
CA GLY A 86 11.29 -7.95 -18.14
C GLY A 86 10.24 -6.85 -18.14
N ASP A 87 10.24 -5.96 -17.16
CA ASP A 87 9.30 -4.83 -17.13
C ASP A 87 9.63 -3.80 -18.22
N LYS A 88 8.64 -3.00 -18.60
CA LYS A 88 8.86 -1.91 -19.57
C LYS A 88 9.36 -0.63 -18.89
N PHE A 89 8.80 -0.31 -17.73
CA PHE A 89 9.03 0.92 -16.96
C PHE A 89 9.46 0.61 -15.54
N ALA A 90 10.13 1.55 -14.87
CA ALA A 90 10.36 1.44 -13.43
C ALA A 90 9.06 1.72 -12.66
N GLU A 91 8.90 1.10 -11.49
CA GLU A 91 7.74 1.30 -10.63
C GLU A 91 7.53 2.79 -10.28
N SER A 92 8.63 3.50 -10.03
CA SER A 92 8.62 4.94 -9.75
C SER A 92 8.19 5.80 -10.94
N GLU A 93 8.47 5.37 -12.18
CA GLU A 93 8.01 6.06 -13.40
C GLU A 93 6.50 5.91 -13.56
N VAL A 94 6.00 4.68 -13.41
CA VAL A 94 4.55 4.38 -13.46
C VAL A 94 3.79 5.16 -12.37
N ALA A 95 4.35 5.22 -11.16
CA ALA A 95 3.79 5.99 -10.06
C ALA A 95 3.76 7.50 -10.34
N LYS A 96 4.84 8.07 -10.89
CA LYS A 96 4.90 9.48 -11.30
C LYS A 96 3.85 9.81 -12.35
N ASP A 97 3.74 9.01 -13.41
CA ASP A 97 2.78 9.24 -14.49
C ASP A 97 1.34 9.18 -13.96
N TYR A 98 1.06 8.25 -13.06
CA TYR A 98 -0.23 8.16 -12.38
C TYR A 98 -0.50 9.41 -11.51
N ALA A 99 0.47 9.90 -10.75
CA ALA A 99 0.30 11.09 -9.90
C ALA A 99 0.08 12.37 -10.70
N ILE A 100 0.78 12.54 -11.83
CA ILE A 100 0.58 13.68 -12.74
C ILE A 100 -0.83 13.65 -13.34
N LYS A 101 -1.32 12.47 -13.75
CA LYS A 101 -2.71 12.30 -14.22
C LYS A 101 -3.75 12.64 -13.14
N ASN A 102 -3.37 12.60 -11.87
CA ASN A 102 -4.20 12.98 -10.72
C ASN A 102 -3.81 14.35 -10.15
N ASN A 103 -3.40 15.29 -11.01
CA ASN A 103 -3.19 16.71 -10.69
C ASN A 103 -2.01 17.06 -9.75
N VAL A 104 -1.08 16.13 -9.49
CA VAL A 104 0.18 16.49 -8.82
C VAL A 104 1.12 17.17 -9.82
N ARG A 105 1.68 18.33 -9.45
CA ARG A 105 2.63 19.05 -10.32
C ARG A 105 3.90 18.24 -10.51
N SER A 106 4.37 18.11 -11.75
CA SER A 106 5.58 17.33 -12.04
C SER A 106 6.85 17.90 -11.38
N GLU A 107 6.90 19.20 -11.07
CA GLU A 107 8.02 19.83 -10.36
C GLU A 107 8.12 19.46 -8.87
N ASP A 108 7.02 18.97 -8.30
CA ASP A 108 6.94 18.51 -6.90
C ASP A 108 7.16 17.01 -6.77
N ILE A 109 7.38 16.31 -7.89
CA ILE A 109 7.62 14.86 -7.92
C ILE A 109 9.09 14.58 -8.20
N LEU A 110 9.68 13.73 -7.37
CA LEU A 110 11.00 13.15 -7.53
C LEU A 110 10.86 11.63 -7.70
N ILE A 111 11.78 11.00 -8.45
CA ILE A 111 11.77 9.56 -8.67
C ILE A 111 13.15 8.93 -8.43
N GLU A 112 13.15 7.71 -7.91
CA GLU A 112 14.33 6.86 -7.71
C GLU A 112 14.12 5.53 -8.47
N THR A 113 14.99 5.24 -9.45
CA THR A 113 14.81 4.15 -10.44
C THR A 113 15.85 3.04 -10.36
N LYS A 114 16.81 3.08 -9.43
CA LYS A 114 17.93 2.14 -9.35
C LYS A 114 17.68 0.94 -8.43
N SER A 115 16.72 1.05 -7.52
CA SER A 115 16.40 -0.03 -6.56
C SER A 115 15.99 -1.33 -7.28
N LYS A 116 16.57 -2.46 -6.87
CA LYS A 116 16.29 -3.79 -7.46
C LYS A 116 15.64 -4.78 -6.49
N ILE A 117 15.68 -4.48 -5.20
CA ILE A 117 15.20 -5.32 -4.10
C ILE A 117 14.59 -4.42 -3.03
N THR A 118 13.57 -4.92 -2.32
CA THR A 118 12.91 -4.26 -1.18
C THR A 118 13.26 -4.99 0.10
#